data_AF-A0A371FR79-F1
#
_entry.id   AF-A0A371FR79-F1
#
_cell.length_a   1.000
_cell.length_b   1.000
_cell.length_c   1.000
_cell.angle_alpha   90.00
_cell.angle_beta   90.00
_cell.angle_gamma   90.00
#
_symmetry.space_group_name_H-M   'P 1'
#
loop_
_entity.id
_entity.type
_entity.pdbx_description
1 polymer ?
#
loop_
_entity_poly.entity_id
_entity_poly.type
_entity_poly.pdbx_seq_one_letter_code
_entity_poly.pdbx_strand_id
1 'polypeptide(L)' 'MATEGAFVQPAVPRFDGHYSHWAMLMENFLRSKEYWVVVENGVSAAAEGVTLSEAQKKTYEEQKLKDLKAKNY' A
#
# COMPACT_ATOMS: atom_id res chain seq x y z
N MET A 1 10.39 32.13 -8.00
CA MET A 1 11.07 30.92 -8.49
C MET A 1 10.50 29.75 -7.70
N ALA A 2 9.56 29.01 -8.30
CA ALA A 2 9.03 27.81 -7.67
C ALA A 2 10.14 26.76 -7.71
N THR A 3 10.64 26.37 -6.53
CA THR A 3 11.57 25.26 -6.42
C THR A 3 10.80 24.00 -6.79
N GLU A 4 11.05 23.55 -8.01
CA GLU A 4 10.61 22.27 -8.54
C GLU A 4 10.86 21.19 -7.48
N GLY A 5 9.77 20.52 -7.11
CA GLY A 5 9.68 19.66 -5.94
C GLY A 5 10.84 18.69 -5.89
N ALA A 6 11.66 18.81 -4.85
CA ALA A 6 12.54 17.73 -4.44
C ALA A 6 11.62 16.52 -4.22
N PHE A 7 11.67 15.56 -5.15
CA PHE A 7 11.06 14.25 -4.99
C PHE A 7 11.87 13.53 -3.92
N VAL A 8 11.72 13.99 -2.67
CA VAL A 8 12.26 13.33 -1.50
C VAL A 8 11.57 11.99 -1.46
N GLN A 9 12.34 10.92 -1.58
CA GLN A 9 11.78 9.58 -1.41
C GLN A 9 11.03 9.56 -0.08
N PRO A 10 9.74 9.19 -0.08
CA PRO A 10 8.98 9.09 1.15
C PRO A 10 9.77 8.23 2.13
N ALA A 11 10.15 8.78 3.27
CA ALA A 11 10.77 8.05 4.35
C ALA A 11 9.67 7.44 5.23
N VAL A 12 9.95 6.30 5.86
CA VAL A 12 8.98 5.68 6.78
C VAL A 12 8.73 6.65 7.94
N PRO A 13 7.49 7.14 8.14
CA PRO A 13 7.15 8.05 9.22
C PRO A 13 7.37 7.39 10.58
N ARG A 14 8.20 7.99 11.44
CA ARG A 14 8.35 7.54 12.82
C ARG A 14 7.16 8.01 13.64
N PHE A 15 6.58 7.11 14.43
CA PHE A 15 5.54 7.49 15.39
C PHE A 15 6.17 8.25 16.56
N ASP A 16 5.65 9.46 16.82
CA ASP A 16 6.15 10.39 17.85
C ASP A 16 5.09 10.76 18.91
N GLY A 17 3.91 10.13 18.85
CA GLY A 17 2.78 10.42 19.73
C GLY A 17 1.64 11.20 19.05
N HIS A 18 1.87 11.83 17.89
CA HIS A 18 0.82 12.53 17.14
C HIS A 18 0.16 11.62 16.10
N TYR A 19 -0.79 10.78 16.55
CA TYR A 19 -1.44 9.78 15.70
C TYR A 19 -2.05 10.35 14.41
N SER A 20 -2.80 11.46 14.48
CA SER A 20 -3.43 12.06 13.28
C SER A 20 -2.41 12.51 12.24
N HIS A 21 -1.29 13.08 12.68
CA HIS A 21 -0.23 13.54 11.77
C HIS A 21 0.54 12.34 11.20
N TRP A 22 0.89 11.38 12.05
CA TRP A 22 1.55 10.15 11.64
C TRP A 22 0.72 9.33 10.64
N ALA A 23 -0.59 9.19 10.88
CA ALA A 23 -1.50 8.47 10.00
C ALA A 23 -1.60 9.12 8.62
N MET A 24 -1.63 10.46 8.56
CA MET A 24 -1.63 11.20 7.29
C MET A 24 -0.34 10.94 6.49
N LEU A 25 0.82 10.92 7.15
CA LEU A 25 2.10 10.61 6.51
C LEU A 25 2.18 9.16 6.04
N MET A 26 1.71 8.21 6.86
CA MET A 26 1.66 6.78 6.49
C MET A 26 0.72 6.51 5.32
N GLU A 27 -0.44 7.17 5.28
CA GLU A 27 -1.35 7.07 4.14
C GLU A 27 -0.69 7.58 2.86
N ASN A 28 -0.08 8.77 2.90
CA ASN A 28 0.61 9.32 1.73
C ASN A 28 1.79 8.46 1.29
N PHE A 29 2.55 7.89 2.24
CA PHE A 29 3.65 6.97 1.97
C PHE A 29 3.18 5.71 1.25
N LEU A 30 2.12 5.05 1.75
CA LEU A 30 1.56 3.84 1.14
C LEU A 30 0.87 4.12 -0.20
N ARG A 31 0.23 5.29 -0.37
CA ARG A 31 -0.33 5.74 -1.66
C ARG A 31 0.77 5.97 -2.69
N SER A 32 1.89 6.59 -2.30
CA SER A 32 3.06 6.79 -3.19
C SER A 32 3.74 5.49 -3.61
N LYS A 33 3.56 4.40 -2.86
CA LYS A 33 4.10 3.07 -3.18
C LYS A 33 3.08 2.15 -3.87
N GLU A 34 1.88 2.66 -4.15
CA GLU A 34 0.74 1.89 -4.69
C GLU A 34 0.30 0.71 -3.81
N TYR A 35 0.68 0.70 -2.52
CA TYR A 35 0.28 -0.32 -1.55
C TYR A 35 -1.07 -0.03 -0.92
N TRP A 36 -1.48 1.25 -0.88
CA TRP A 36 -2.74 1.66 -0.27
C TRP A 36 -3.96 0.93 -0.81
N VAL A 37 -3.98 0.60 -2.11
CA VAL A 37 -5.10 -0.12 -2.73
C VAL A 37 -5.41 -1.45 -2.02
N VAL A 38 -4.38 -2.13 -1.51
CA VAL A 38 -4.51 -3.41 -0.81
C VAL A 38 -4.91 -3.22 0.65
N VAL A 39 -4.51 -2.11 1.27
CA VAL A 39 -4.92 -1.75 2.64
C VAL A 39 -6.40 -1.34 2.67
N GLU A 40 -6.86 -0.61 1.66
CA GLU A 40 -8.23 -0.09 1.54
C GLU A 40 -9.22 -1.17 1.08
N ASN A 41 -8.90 -1.90 0.01
CA ASN A 41 -9.80 -2.90 -0.57
C ASN A 41 -9.62 -4.30 0.05
N GLY A 42 -8.54 -4.51 0.80
CA GLY A 42 -8.12 -5.84 1.23
C GLY A 42 -7.55 -6.68 0.10
N VAL A 43 -6.98 -7.83 0.47
CA VAL A 43 -6.67 -8.90 -0.48
C VAL A 43 -7.92 -9.77 -0.61
N SER A 44 -8.67 -9.60 -1.69
CA SER A 44 -9.86 -10.42 -1.95
C SER A 44 -9.47 -11.87 -2.15
N ALA A 45 -9.67 -12.71 -1.12
CA ALA A 45 -9.61 -14.15 -1.28
C ALA A 45 -10.70 -14.58 -2.26
N ALA A 46 -10.34 -15.37 -3.27
CA ALA A 46 -11.34 -15.96 -4.15
C ALA A 46 -12.28 -16.84 -3.33
N ALA A 47 -13.58 -16.70 -3.57
CA ALA A 47 -14.59 -17.56 -2.96
C ALA A 47 -14.23 -19.03 -3.21
N GLU A 48 -14.28 -19.85 -2.16
CA GLU A 48 -13.99 -21.28 -2.24
C GLU A 48 -14.84 -21.93 -3.34
N GLY A 49 -14.18 -22.56 -4.32
CA GLY A 49 -14.82 -23.22 -5.46
C GLY A 49 -14.84 -22.43 -6.77
N VAL A 50 -14.39 -21.17 -6.80
CA VAL A 50 -14.24 -20.42 -8.06
C VAL A 50 -12.87 -20.73 -8.68
N THR A 51 -12.85 -21.36 -9.86
CA THR A 51 -11.65 -21.46 -10.68
C THR A 51 -11.26 -20.06 -11.16
N LEU A 52 -10.39 -19.40 -10.39
CA LEU A 52 -9.75 -18.17 -10.82
C LEU A 52 -9.01 -18.42 -12.14
N SER A 53 -9.29 -17.59 -13.14
CA SER A 53 -8.50 -17.54 -14.36
C SER A 53 -7.03 -17.21 -14.03
N GLU A 54 -6.06 -17.61 -14.87
CA GLU A 54 -4.64 -17.32 -14.64
C GLU A 54 -4.36 -15.84 -14.39
N ALA A 55 -5.09 -14.95 -15.08
CA ALA A 55 -5.01 -13.51 -14.86
C ALA A 55 -5.43 -13.11 -13.44
N GLN A 56 -6.50 -13.71 -12.89
CA GLN A 56 -6.97 -13.42 -11.54
C GLN A 56 -6.04 -13.99 -10.47
N LYS A 57 -5.47 -15.18 -10.69
CA LYS A 57 -4.44 -15.76 -9.80
C LYS A 57 -3.22 -14.85 -9.73
N LYS A 58 -2.76 -14.34 -10.88
CA LYS A 58 -1.61 -13.43 -10.95
C LYS A 58 -1.90 -12.12 -10.19
N THR A 59 -3.08 -11.53 -10.37
CA THR A 59 -3.50 -10.32 -9.63
C THR A 59 -3.56 -10.59 -8.12
N TYR A 60 -4.09 -11.74 -7.70
CA TYR A 60 -4.15 -12.13 -6.29
C TYR A 60 -2.77 -12.25 -5.66
N GLU A 61 -1.83 -12.94 -6.33
CA GLU A 61 -0.45 -13.05 -5.85
C GLU A 61 0.25 -11.69 -5.80
N GLU A 62 -0.01 -10.80 -6.77
CA GLU A 62 0.53 -9.43 -6.75
C GLU A 62 -0.04 -8.61 -5.58
N GLN A 63 -1.35 -8.69 -5.33
CA GLN A 63 -1.99 -8.04 -4.19
C GLN A 63 -1.46 -8.58 -2.87
N LYS A 64 -1.29 -9.90 -2.76
CA LYS A 64 -0.71 -10.56 -1.58
C LYS A 64 0.75 -10.13 -1.34
N LEU A 65 1.54 -9.98 -2.41
CA LEU A 65 2.91 -9.47 -2.29
C LEU A 65 2.93 -8.00 -1.85
N LYS A 66 2.02 -7.17 -2.38
CA LYS A 66 1.86 -5.77 -1.97
C LYS A 66 1.41 -5.66 -0.51
N ASP A 67 0.47 -6.51 -0.05
CA ASP A 67 0.05 -6.61 1.36
C ASP A 67 1.23 -6.95 2.28
N LEU A 68 2.02 -7.98 1.93
CA LEU A 68 3.19 -8.36 2.70
C LEU A 68 4.20 -7.21 2.77
N LYS A 69 4.42 -6.48 1.68
CA LYS A 69 5.31 -5.30 1.68
C LYS A 69 4.75 -4.17 2.54
N ALA A 70 3.46 -3.89 2.46
CA ALA A 70 2.81 -2.86 3.28
C ALA A 70 3.00 -3.13 4.79
N LYS A 71 2.90 -4.40 5.21
CA LYS A 71 3.09 -4.84 6.61
C LYS A 71 4.54 -4.80 7.10
N ASN A 72 5.53 -4.65 6.21
CA ASN A 72 6.94 -4.55 6.57
C ASN A 72 7.39 -3.11 6.88
N TYR A 73 6.48 -2.13 6.76
CA TYR A 73 6.71 -0.73 7.13
C TYR A 73 6.08 -0.42 8.49
#